data_AF-A0A6L6L979-F1
#
_entry.id   AF-A0A6L6L979-F1
#
_cell.length_a   1.000
_cell.length_b   1.000
_cell.length_c   1.000
_cell.angle_alpha   90.00
_cell.angle_beta   90.00
_cell.angle_gamma   90.00
#
_symmetry.space_group_name_H-M   'P 1'
#
loop_
_entity.id
_entity.type
_entity.pdbx_description
1 polymer ?
#
loop_
_entity_poly.entity_id
_entity_poly.type
_entity_poly.pdbx_seq_one_letter_code
_entity_poly.pdbx_strand_id
1 'polypeptide(L)'
;MANRKIGQAGLALIKQFEGCRLVAYQCSAGVWTIGYGHTAGVHKGMKITQTQAEAYLLQDVAKFEKYVNNPSYVPFTDKLNQNQFDALVSFAFNLGQGNVKKLCTGRTINQIPSAMQQYCKAAGKTLPGLQRRRKAEAALYNKKLENCTGTTAVKESENYNMKIIKKGSKGNAVKVWQIIIGVTADGNFGSGTESATKTWQKKHGLAADGIVGKVSWNVGLRSL
;
A
#
# COMPACT_ATOMS: atom_id res chain seq x y z
N MET A 1 -16.84 -12.43 -2.26
CA MET A 1 -15.37 -12.48 -2.50
C MET A 1 -14.72 -11.47 -1.57
N ALA A 2 -13.54 -11.78 -1.02
CA ALA A 2 -12.75 -10.77 -0.33
C ALA A 2 -12.44 -9.61 -1.28
N ASN A 3 -12.53 -8.37 -0.81
CA ASN A 3 -12.19 -7.17 -1.59
C ASN A 3 -11.15 -6.36 -0.80
N ARG A 4 -10.05 -7.01 -0.43
CA ARG A 4 -8.95 -6.36 0.29
C ARG A 4 -8.10 -5.52 -0.67
N LYS A 5 -7.56 -4.43 -0.14
CA LYS A 5 -6.61 -3.55 -0.82
C LYS A 5 -5.26 -3.64 -0.15
N ILE A 6 -4.19 -3.38 -0.89
CA ILE A 6 -2.85 -3.40 -0.33
C ILE A 6 -2.73 -2.31 0.74
N GLY A 7 -2.19 -2.68 1.89
CA GLY A 7 -1.91 -1.76 2.99
C GLY A 7 -0.52 -1.13 2.86
N GLN A 8 -0.23 -0.20 3.78
CA GLN A 8 1.04 0.52 3.79
C GLN A 8 2.26 -0.39 3.93
N ALA A 9 2.14 -1.50 4.68
CA ALA A 9 3.24 -2.45 4.86
C ALA A 9 3.59 -3.14 3.53
N GLY A 10 2.60 -3.59 2.76
CA GLY A 10 2.78 -4.14 1.42
C GLY A 10 3.37 -3.11 0.45
N LEU A 11 2.86 -1.88 0.45
CA LEU A 11 3.37 -0.80 -0.41
C LEU A 11 4.83 -0.48 -0.08
N ALA A 12 5.17 -0.33 1.20
CA ALA A 12 6.54 -0.07 1.63
C ALA A 12 7.49 -1.18 1.19
N LEU A 13 7.05 -2.44 1.30
CA LEU A 13 7.82 -3.60 0.87
C LEU A 13 8.08 -3.58 -0.64
N ILE A 14 7.06 -3.31 -1.47
CA ILE A 14 7.23 -3.19 -2.92
C ILE A 14 8.19 -2.04 -3.25
N LYS A 15 7.96 -0.85 -2.69
CA LYS A 15 8.81 0.33 -2.91
C LYS A 15 10.28 0.06 -2.58
N GLN A 16 10.55 -0.68 -1.51
CA GLN A 16 11.91 -1.05 -1.09
C GLN A 16 12.64 -1.91 -2.13
N PHE A 17 11.94 -2.85 -2.81
CA PHE A 17 12.56 -3.77 -3.75
C PHE A 17 12.58 -3.29 -5.20
N GLU A 18 11.60 -2.49 -5.62
CA GLU A 18 11.57 -1.94 -6.99
C GLU A 18 12.49 -0.71 -7.13
N GLY A 19 12.60 0.10 -6.08
CA GLY A 19 13.23 1.43 -6.15
C GLY A 19 12.40 2.42 -6.99
N CYS A 20 12.67 3.72 -6.82
CA CYS A 20 11.94 4.79 -7.54
C CYS A 20 12.88 5.52 -8.50
N ARG A 21 12.48 5.68 -9.77
CA ARG A 21 13.15 6.53 -10.76
C ARG A 21 12.20 7.58 -11.31
N LEU A 22 12.43 8.84 -10.96
CA LEU A 22 11.54 9.97 -11.33
C LEU A 22 11.74 10.47 -12.77
N VAL A 23 12.74 9.93 -13.47
CA VAL A 23 13.02 10.20 -14.89
C VAL A 23 12.95 8.88 -15.63
N ALA A 24 12.29 8.87 -16.79
CA ALA A 24 12.15 7.69 -17.62
C ALA A 24 13.52 7.14 -18.05
N TYR A 25 13.66 5.82 -17.99
CA TYR A 25 14.86 5.08 -18.38
C TYR A 25 14.46 3.84 -19.20
N GLN A 26 15.37 3.30 -19.99
CA GLN A 26 15.15 2.00 -20.62
C GLN A 26 15.62 0.88 -19.70
N CYS A 27 14.77 -0.10 -19.45
CA CYS A 27 15.16 -1.32 -18.74
C CYS A 27 16.03 -2.21 -19.63
N SER A 28 16.53 -3.34 -19.11
CA SER A 28 17.35 -4.28 -19.88
C SER A 28 16.61 -4.91 -21.08
N ALA A 29 15.28 -4.86 -21.09
CA ALA A 29 14.44 -5.30 -22.21
C ALA A 29 14.14 -4.16 -23.22
N GLY A 30 14.75 -2.98 -23.07
CA GLY A 30 14.57 -1.83 -23.98
C GLY A 30 13.28 -1.03 -23.78
N VAL A 31 12.43 -1.41 -22.82
CA VAL A 31 11.14 -0.76 -22.54
C VAL A 31 11.33 0.48 -21.67
N TRP A 32 10.72 1.60 -22.08
CA TRP A 32 10.67 2.83 -21.29
C TRP A 32 9.92 2.59 -19.98
N THR A 33 10.59 2.89 -18.87
CA THR A 33 10.15 2.58 -17.51
C THR A 33 10.35 3.82 -16.61
N ILE A 34 9.44 4.04 -15.66
CA ILE A 34 9.50 5.16 -14.70
C ILE A 34 8.88 4.77 -13.35
N GLY A 35 9.13 5.55 -12.31
CA GLY A 35 8.60 5.30 -10.96
C GLY A 35 9.11 3.97 -10.40
N TYR A 36 8.18 3.14 -9.95
CA TYR A 36 8.42 1.80 -9.36
C TYR A 36 8.27 0.67 -10.39
N GLY A 37 8.69 0.90 -11.64
CA GLY A 37 8.57 -0.10 -12.72
C GLY A 37 7.37 0.11 -13.66
N HIS A 38 6.75 1.28 -13.64
CA HIS A 38 5.63 1.62 -14.52
C HIS A 38 6.11 1.78 -15.97
N THR A 39 5.33 1.28 -16.94
CA THR A 39 5.70 1.28 -18.37
C THR A 39 4.60 1.81 -19.28
N ALA A 40 3.34 1.84 -18.83
CA ALA A 40 2.23 2.25 -19.67
C ALA A 40 2.34 3.74 -20.02
N GLY A 41 2.40 4.06 -21.31
CA GLY A 41 2.51 5.44 -21.80
C GLY A 41 3.84 6.14 -21.49
N VAL A 42 4.85 5.42 -20.99
CA VAL A 42 6.16 6.03 -20.67
C VAL A 42 6.95 6.23 -21.95
N HIS A 43 7.53 7.41 -22.11
CA HIS A 43 8.33 7.78 -23.27
C HIS A 43 9.63 8.49 -22.87
N LYS A 44 10.55 8.63 -23.83
CA LYS A 44 11.83 9.32 -23.65
C LYS A 44 11.61 10.72 -23.08
N GLY A 45 12.39 11.08 -22.06
CA GLY A 45 12.38 12.40 -21.44
C GLY A 45 11.25 12.64 -20.45
N MET A 46 10.30 11.71 -20.27
CA MET A 46 9.24 11.83 -19.27
C MET A 46 9.82 11.96 -17.86
N LYS A 47 9.27 12.88 -17.07
CA LYS A 47 9.60 13.10 -15.66
C LYS A 47 8.32 13.12 -14.84
N ILE A 48 8.39 12.60 -13.62
CA ILE A 48 7.27 12.58 -12.68
C ILE A 48 7.70 13.01 -11.28
N THR A 49 6.75 13.48 -10.48
CA THR A 49 6.95 13.71 -9.05
C THR A 49 6.89 12.39 -8.28
N GLN A 50 7.38 12.41 -7.04
CA GLN A 50 7.25 11.27 -6.12
C GLN A 50 5.79 10.85 -5.94
N THR A 51 4.86 11.81 -5.79
CA THR A 51 3.42 11.53 -5.67
C THR A 51 2.84 10.87 -6.92
N GLN A 52 3.29 11.27 -8.12
CA GLN A 52 2.88 10.62 -9.36
C GLN A 52 3.43 9.19 -9.45
N ALA A 53 4.67 8.96 -9.02
CA ALA A 53 5.25 7.60 -8.97
C ALA A 53 4.45 6.68 -8.03
N GLU A 54 4.00 7.20 -6.89
CA GLU A 54 3.14 6.47 -5.96
C GLU A 54 1.74 6.22 -6.53
N ALA A 55 1.17 7.17 -7.26
CA ALA A 55 -0.11 6.98 -7.95
C ALA A 55 -0.01 5.89 -9.03
N TYR A 56 1.07 5.85 -9.81
CA TYR A 56 1.32 4.78 -10.76
C TYR A 56 1.49 3.42 -10.08
N LEU A 57 2.22 3.37 -8.97
CA LEU A 57 2.34 2.13 -8.20
C LEU A 57 0.97 1.63 -7.73
N LEU A 58 0.11 2.50 -7.19
CA LEU A 58 -1.25 2.15 -6.76
C LEU A 58 -2.13 1.64 -7.91
N GLN A 59 -1.95 2.17 -9.12
CA GLN A 59 -2.64 1.67 -10.31
C GLN A 59 -2.11 0.30 -10.72
N ASP A 60 -0.79 0.12 -10.72
CA ASP A 60 -0.14 -1.12 -11.15
C ASP A 60 -0.40 -2.28 -10.17
N VAL A 61 -0.47 -2.01 -8.86
CA VAL A 61 -0.80 -3.03 -7.85
C VAL A 61 -2.24 -3.50 -7.93
N ALA A 62 -3.18 -2.68 -8.42
CA ALA A 62 -4.60 -2.99 -8.44
C ALA A 62 -4.93 -4.27 -9.22
N LYS A 63 -4.17 -4.59 -10.28
CA LYS A 63 -4.35 -5.87 -11.00
C LYS A 63 -3.92 -7.07 -10.16
N PHE A 64 -2.89 -6.92 -9.32
CA PHE A 64 -2.39 -7.98 -8.46
C PHE A 64 -3.28 -8.21 -7.23
N GLU A 65 -3.88 -7.16 -6.69
CA GLU A 65 -4.94 -7.29 -5.68
C GLU A 65 -6.10 -8.16 -6.19
N LYS A 66 -6.52 -7.97 -7.45
CA LYS A 66 -7.59 -8.80 -8.05
C LYS A 66 -7.23 -10.28 -8.07
N TYR A 67 -5.98 -10.62 -8.38
CA TYR A 67 -5.52 -12.01 -8.34
C TYR A 67 -5.50 -12.56 -6.91
N VAL A 68 -4.98 -11.81 -5.93
CA VAL A 68 -4.91 -12.29 -4.54
C VAL A 68 -6.30 -12.40 -3.90
N ASN A 69 -7.26 -11.57 -4.29
CA ASN A 69 -8.66 -11.66 -3.86
C ASN A 69 -9.47 -12.77 -4.56
N ASN A 70 -8.92 -13.42 -5.59
CA ASN A 70 -9.62 -14.42 -6.38
C ASN A 70 -9.32 -15.85 -5.85
N PRO A 71 -10.32 -16.61 -5.38
CA PRO A 71 -10.13 -17.99 -4.90
C PRO A 71 -9.51 -18.95 -5.92
N SER A 72 -9.66 -18.72 -7.22
CA SER A 72 -9.02 -19.52 -8.27
C SER A 72 -7.50 -19.35 -8.33
N TYR A 73 -6.96 -18.32 -7.68
CA TYR A 73 -5.52 -18.05 -7.53
C TYR A 73 -5.06 -18.28 -6.09
N VAL A 74 -5.85 -17.84 -5.10
CA VAL A 74 -5.55 -17.99 -3.68
C VAL A 74 -6.77 -18.62 -2.98
N PRO A 75 -6.83 -19.97 -2.85
CA PRO A 75 -8.02 -20.67 -2.36
C PRO A 75 -8.47 -20.30 -0.94
N PHE A 76 -7.55 -19.78 -0.11
CA PHE A 76 -7.79 -19.34 1.26
C PHE A 76 -7.83 -17.81 1.40
N THR A 77 -8.10 -17.09 0.30
CA THR A 77 -8.08 -15.62 0.29
C THR A 77 -9.03 -14.99 1.32
N ASP A 78 -10.18 -15.60 1.56
CA ASP A 78 -11.15 -15.20 2.58
C ASP A 78 -10.56 -15.21 4.00
N LYS A 79 -9.62 -16.11 4.27
CA LYS A 79 -8.96 -16.31 5.58
C LYS A 79 -7.70 -15.46 5.79
N LEU A 80 -7.23 -14.74 4.77
CA LEU A 80 -6.04 -13.90 4.88
C LEU A 80 -6.26 -12.73 5.85
N ASN A 81 -5.26 -12.44 6.66
CA ASN A 81 -5.15 -11.14 7.32
C ASN A 81 -4.49 -10.11 6.38
N GLN A 82 -4.43 -8.84 6.80
CA GLN A 82 -3.89 -7.76 5.94
C GLN A 82 -2.41 -7.97 5.57
N ASN A 83 -1.56 -8.36 6.51
CA ASN A 83 -0.13 -8.58 6.24
C ASN A 83 0.10 -9.76 5.29
N GLN A 84 -0.69 -10.82 5.41
CA GLN A 84 -0.64 -11.98 4.52
C GLN A 84 -1.10 -11.61 3.10
N PHE A 85 -2.16 -10.81 3.00
CA PHE A 85 -2.62 -10.24 1.74
C PHE A 85 -1.55 -9.36 1.08
N ASP A 86 -0.98 -8.42 1.85
CA ASP A 86 0.08 -7.51 1.41
C ASP A 86 1.32 -8.25 0.88
N ALA A 87 1.78 -9.27 1.62
CA ALA A 87 2.91 -10.09 1.21
C ALA A 87 2.62 -10.86 -0.09
N LEU A 88 1.41 -11.40 -0.26
CA LEU A 88 1.00 -12.08 -1.50
C LEU A 88 0.88 -11.10 -2.68
N VAL A 89 0.42 -9.86 -2.47
CA VAL A 89 0.39 -8.83 -3.51
C VAL A 89 1.82 -8.44 -3.91
N SER A 90 2.73 -8.25 -2.96
CA SER A 90 4.16 -8.00 -3.26
C SER A 90 4.80 -9.16 -4.04
N PHE A 91 4.50 -10.40 -3.65
CA PHE A 91 4.98 -11.59 -4.36
C PHE A 91 4.43 -11.65 -5.79
N ALA A 92 3.14 -11.38 -5.97
CA ALA A 92 2.47 -11.33 -7.28
C ALA A 92 3.02 -10.20 -8.16
N PHE A 93 3.31 -9.03 -7.60
CA PHE A 93 3.89 -7.91 -8.32
C PHE A 93 5.24 -8.29 -8.94
N ASN A 94 6.06 -9.04 -8.21
CA ASN A 94 7.38 -9.47 -8.68
C ASN A 94 7.36 -10.61 -9.70
N LEU A 95 6.51 -11.61 -9.49
CA LEU A 95 6.58 -12.89 -10.22
C LEU A 95 5.35 -13.17 -11.09
N GLY A 96 4.34 -12.31 -11.05
CA GLY A 96 3.09 -12.48 -11.75
C GLY A 96 2.10 -13.44 -11.08
N GLN A 97 0.88 -13.39 -11.58
CA GLN A 97 -0.30 -14.14 -11.14
C GLN A 97 -0.15 -15.66 -11.21
N GLY A 98 0.56 -16.16 -12.24
CA GLY A 98 0.78 -17.60 -12.41
C GLY A 98 1.59 -18.20 -11.25
N ASN A 99 2.60 -17.46 -10.79
CA ASN A 99 3.43 -17.88 -9.65
C ASN A 99 2.67 -17.76 -8.32
N VAL A 100 1.81 -16.75 -8.14
CA VAL A 100 0.91 -16.71 -6.96
C VAL A 100 -0.03 -17.91 -6.95
N LYS A 101 -0.64 -18.26 -8.09
CA LYS A 101 -1.52 -19.43 -8.18
C LYS A 101 -0.77 -20.71 -7.85
N LYS A 102 0.42 -20.90 -8.44
CA LYS A 102 1.29 -22.05 -8.17
C LYS A 102 1.73 -22.12 -6.70
N LEU A 103 1.99 -20.99 -6.07
CA LEU A 103 2.35 -20.90 -4.65
C LEU A 103 1.19 -21.33 -3.74
N CYS A 104 -0.03 -20.90 -4.04
CA CYS A 104 -1.18 -21.14 -3.15
C CYS A 104 -1.95 -22.43 -3.44
N THR A 105 -1.87 -22.99 -4.65
CA THR A 105 -2.55 -24.25 -5.01
C THR A 105 -1.94 -25.43 -4.26
N GLY A 106 -2.79 -26.23 -3.60
CA GLY A 106 -2.38 -27.43 -2.87
C GLY A 106 -1.59 -27.15 -1.58
N ARG A 107 -1.53 -25.90 -1.11
CA ARG A 107 -0.86 -25.52 0.14
C ARG A 107 -1.84 -24.90 1.13
N THR A 108 -1.58 -25.11 2.42
CA THR A 108 -2.28 -24.42 3.50
C THR A 108 -1.71 -23.02 3.69
N ILE A 109 -2.48 -22.14 4.33
CA ILE A 109 -2.08 -20.76 4.65
C ILE A 109 -0.74 -20.68 5.41
N ASN A 110 -0.42 -21.68 6.23
CA ASN A 110 0.80 -21.74 7.05
C ASN A 110 2.03 -22.24 6.28
N GLN A 111 1.85 -22.91 5.13
CA GLN A 111 2.95 -23.40 4.31
C GLN A 111 3.48 -22.35 3.33
N ILE A 112 2.76 -21.24 3.15
CA ILE A 112 3.10 -20.19 2.19
C ILE A 112 4.47 -19.52 2.46
N PRO A 113 4.80 -19.11 3.70
CA PRO A 113 6.07 -18.42 3.97
C PRO A 113 7.31 -19.24 3.62
N SER A 114 7.31 -20.54 3.93
CA SER A 114 8.42 -21.44 3.60
C SER A 114 8.46 -21.74 2.10
N ALA A 115 7.30 -21.89 1.45
CA ALA A 115 7.22 -22.10 0.01
C ALA A 115 7.67 -20.86 -0.80
N MET A 116 7.41 -19.64 -0.32
CA MET A 116 7.88 -18.39 -0.96
C MET A 116 9.40 -18.37 -1.14
N GLN A 117 10.15 -18.93 -0.19
CA GLN A 117 11.62 -18.94 -0.22
C GLN A 117 12.20 -19.78 -1.37
N GLN A 118 11.40 -20.62 -2.02
CA GLN A 118 11.84 -21.40 -3.19
C GLN A 118 11.84 -20.57 -4.49
N TYR A 119 11.21 -19.40 -4.49
CA TYR A 119 11.12 -18.52 -5.66
C TYR A 119 12.27 -17.50 -5.70
N CYS A 120 13.50 -17.99 -5.57
CA CYS A 120 14.71 -17.16 -5.53
C CYS A 120 15.62 -17.35 -6.74
N LYS A 121 15.17 -18.06 -7.79
CA LYS A 121 16.00 -18.41 -8.94
C LYS A 121 15.59 -17.66 -10.20
N ALA A 122 16.58 -17.27 -11.00
CA ALA A 122 16.41 -16.85 -12.39
C ALA A 122 17.45 -17.58 -13.24
N ALA A 123 17.02 -18.11 -14.40
CA ALA A 123 17.88 -18.93 -15.27
C ALA A 123 18.65 -20.03 -14.50
N GLY A 124 17.96 -20.72 -13.57
CA GLY A 124 18.53 -21.80 -12.75
C GLY A 124 19.43 -21.35 -11.59
N LYS A 125 19.89 -20.09 -11.55
CA LYS A 125 20.77 -19.57 -10.51
C LYS A 125 19.99 -18.86 -9.42
N THR A 126 20.37 -19.12 -8.16
CA THR A 126 19.82 -18.40 -7.01
C THR A 126 20.35 -16.97 -6.98
N LEU A 127 19.46 -15.99 -6.88
CA LEU A 127 19.80 -14.57 -6.85
C LEU A 127 19.69 -14.03 -5.41
N PRO A 128 20.76 -13.44 -4.84
CA PRO A 128 20.74 -12.88 -3.48
C PRO A 128 19.65 -11.83 -3.27
N GLY A 129 19.36 -11.02 -4.31
CA GLY A 129 18.28 -10.03 -4.27
C GLY A 129 16.90 -10.66 -4.08
N LEU A 130 16.61 -11.74 -4.81
CA LEU A 130 15.36 -12.47 -4.67
C LEU A 130 15.26 -13.19 -3.31
N GLN A 131 16.37 -13.76 -2.81
CA GLN A 131 16.40 -14.34 -1.47
C GLN A 131 16.02 -13.32 -0.38
N ARG A 132 16.60 -12.11 -0.44
CA ARG A 132 16.24 -11.03 0.49
C ARG A 132 14.76 -10.66 0.36
N ARG A 133 14.25 -10.57 -0.88
CA ARG A 133 12.83 -10.26 -1.14
C ARG A 133 11.89 -11.31 -0.58
N ARG A 134 12.09 -12.59 -0.90
CA ARG A 134 11.24 -13.68 -0.40
C ARG A 134 11.31 -13.81 1.12
N LYS A 135 12.48 -13.57 1.74
CA LYS A 135 12.61 -13.53 3.20
C LYS A 135 11.78 -12.39 3.80
N ALA A 136 11.82 -11.20 3.21
CA ALA A 136 11.06 -10.04 3.69
C ALA A 136 9.55 -10.22 3.50
N GLU A 137 9.10 -10.79 2.38
CA GLU A 137 7.68 -11.15 2.17
C GLU A 137 7.21 -12.21 3.14
N ALA A 138 7.98 -13.27 3.37
CA ALA A 138 7.67 -14.29 4.37
C ALA A 138 7.64 -13.71 5.79
N ALA A 139 8.53 -12.76 6.10
CA ALA A 139 8.52 -12.05 7.38
C ALA A 139 7.26 -11.19 7.54
N LEU A 140 6.85 -10.43 6.51
CA LEU A 140 5.59 -9.69 6.53
C LEU A 140 4.40 -10.63 6.68
N TYR A 141 4.35 -11.73 5.92
CA TYR A 141 3.27 -12.71 5.98
C TYR A 141 3.13 -13.33 7.38
N ASN A 142 4.25 -13.63 8.04
CA ASN A 142 4.29 -14.18 9.40
C ASN A 142 4.13 -13.12 10.49
N LYS A 143 4.26 -11.83 10.15
CA LYS A 143 3.99 -10.76 11.09
C LYS A 143 2.52 -10.86 11.45
N LYS A 144 2.25 -11.37 12.66
CA LYS A 144 0.93 -11.26 13.27
C LYS A 144 0.52 -9.81 13.11
N LEU A 145 -0.74 -9.58 12.73
CA LEU A 145 -1.27 -8.25 12.95
C LEU A 145 -1.02 -7.98 14.43
N GLU A 146 -0.18 -6.99 14.70
CA GLU A 146 -0.27 -6.36 15.99
C GLU A 146 -1.73 -5.95 16.02
N ASN A 147 -2.49 -6.55 16.92
CA ASN A 147 -3.62 -5.82 17.40
C ASN A 147 -3.02 -4.47 17.79
N CYS A 148 -3.64 -3.37 17.42
CA CYS A 148 -3.65 -2.26 18.35
C CYS A 148 -4.36 -2.77 19.62
N THR A 149 -3.69 -3.62 20.40
CA THR A 149 -3.93 -3.89 21.80
C THR A 149 -2.88 -3.08 22.58
N GLY A 150 -2.94 -1.77 22.74
CA GLY A 150 -3.92 -0.78 22.28
C GLY A 150 -5.35 -0.96 22.79
N THR A 151 -5.65 -2.01 23.54
CA THR A 151 -6.83 -2.07 24.39
C THR A 151 -6.32 -1.57 25.72
N THR A 152 -6.21 -0.25 25.83
CA THR A 152 -6.94 0.31 26.95
C THR A 152 -8.36 -0.16 26.69
N ALA A 153 -8.93 -0.95 27.60
CA ALA A 153 -10.37 -1.10 27.62
C ALA A 153 -10.91 0.32 27.88
N VAL A 154 -11.04 1.10 26.81
CA VAL A 154 -11.96 2.21 26.82
C VAL A 154 -13.28 1.49 26.82
N LYS A 155 -13.85 1.40 28.01
CA LYS A 155 -15.30 1.40 28.18
C LYS A 155 -15.90 2.29 27.09
N GLU A 156 -17.10 2.00 26.62
CA GLU A 156 -17.93 3.01 25.99
C GLU A 156 -18.05 4.22 26.94
N SER A 157 -17.08 5.12 26.88
CA SER A 157 -16.98 6.37 27.62
C SER A 157 -15.68 7.04 27.21
N GLU A 158 -15.83 8.23 26.61
CA GLU A 158 -14.78 9.20 26.26
C GLU A 158 -14.18 9.07 24.86
N ASN A 159 -15.01 9.41 23.86
CA ASN A 159 -14.66 10.38 22.81
C ASN A 159 -13.15 10.54 22.56
N TYR A 160 -12.59 9.83 21.56
CA TYR A 160 -11.75 10.53 20.60
C TYR A 160 -12.66 11.56 19.95
N ASN A 161 -12.80 12.69 20.64
CA ASN A 161 -13.67 13.76 20.26
C ASN A 161 -13.22 14.08 18.85
N MET A 162 -14.08 13.76 17.89
CA MET A 162 -13.86 13.86 16.46
C MET A 162 -13.89 15.35 16.12
N LYS A 163 -12.96 16.06 16.78
CA LYS A 163 -12.94 17.49 16.95
C LYS A 163 -12.72 18.00 15.55
N ILE A 164 -13.68 18.80 15.12
CA ILE A 164 -13.62 19.44 13.83
C ILE A 164 -12.30 20.22 13.79
N ILE A 165 -11.35 19.75 12.98
CA ILE A 165 -10.12 20.47 12.72
C ILE A 165 -10.27 21.24 11.41
N LYS A 166 -9.79 22.47 11.42
CA LYS A 166 -9.84 23.44 10.32
C LYS A 166 -8.63 24.36 10.45
N LYS A 167 -8.48 25.29 9.50
CA LYS A 167 -7.42 26.31 9.55
C LYS A 167 -7.29 26.93 10.95
N GLY A 168 -6.05 26.99 11.45
CA GLY A 168 -5.72 27.47 12.79
C GLY A 168 -5.70 26.39 13.88
N SER A 169 -6.23 25.20 13.60
CA SER A 169 -6.12 24.05 14.52
C SER A 169 -4.68 23.58 14.63
N LYS A 170 -4.32 23.01 15.80
CA LYS A 170 -2.98 22.47 16.06
C LYS A 170 -3.04 21.15 16.82
N GLY A 171 -1.92 20.41 16.79
CA GLY A 171 -1.70 19.22 17.64
C GLY A 171 -1.83 17.89 16.89
N ASN A 172 -1.91 16.80 17.65
CA ASN A 172 -1.79 15.43 17.11
C ASN A 172 -2.89 15.08 16.09
N ALA A 173 -4.12 15.56 16.27
CA ALA A 173 -5.18 15.37 15.29
C ALA A 173 -4.84 15.98 13.93
N VAL A 174 -4.18 17.15 13.91
CA VAL A 174 -3.73 17.77 12.67
C VAL A 174 -2.62 16.95 12.02
N LYS A 175 -1.67 16.41 12.80
CA LYS A 175 -0.62 15.51 12.28
C LYS A 175 -1.21 14.28 11.60
N VAL A 176 -2.18 13.62 12.24
CA VAL A 176 -2.85 12.44 11.67
C VAL A 176 -3.54 12.80 10.36
N TRP A 177 -4.25 13.93 10.31
CA TRP A 177 -4.89 14.37 9.09
C TRP A 177 -3.89 14.73 7.97
N GLN A 178 -2.79 15.40 8.32
CA GLN A 178 -1.72 15.73 7.37
C GLN A 178 -1.08 14.49 6.77
N ILE A 179 -0.92 13.42 7.56
CA ILE A 179 -0.48 12.11 7.07
C ILE A 179 -1.51 11.54 6.07
N ILE A 180 -2.80 11.56 6.41
CA ILE A 180 -3.89 11.05 5.56
C ILE A 180 -3.93 11.77 4.19
N ILE A 181 -3.74 13.09 4.18
CA ILE A 181 -3.83 13.89 2.95
C ILE A 181 -2.48 14.05 2.23
N GLY A 182 -1.40 13.46 2.74
CA GLY A 182 -0.08 13.43 2.10
C GLY A 182 0.68 14.76 2.12
N VAL A 183 0.58 15.53 3.21
CA VAL A 183 1.36 16.76 3.43
C VAL A 183 2.27 16.64 4.66
N THR A 184 3.21 17.58 4.83
CA THR A 184 4.10 17.63 5.99
C THR A 184 3.29 17.64 7.29
N ALA A 185 3.52 16.65 8.15
CA ALA A 185 2.82 16.49 9.43
C ALA A 185 3.42 17.36 10.55
N ASP A 186 3.44 18.68 10.35
CA ASP A 186 3.96 19.65 11.30
C ASP A 186 3.01 19.91 12.49
N GLY A 187 1.78 19.39 12.41
CA GLY A 187 0.74 19.57 13.43
C GLY A 187 0.11 20.95 13.42
N ASN A 188 0.34 21.76 12.38
CA ASN A 188 -0.26 23.07 12.19
C ASN A 188 -1.21 23.07 10.98
N PHE A 189 -2.48 23.39 11.22
CA PHE A 189 -3.46 23.45 10.15
C PHE A 189 -3.38 24.84 9.47
N GLY A 190 -2.34 25.05 8.67
CA GLY A 190 -2.13 26.28 7.90
C GLY A 190 -2.92 26.34 6.58
N SER A 191 -2.65 27.37 5.77
CA SER A 191 -3.24 27.53 4.42
C SER A 191 -2.90 26.38 3.47
N GLY A 192 -1.70 25.79 3.60
CA GLY A 192 -1.29 24.60 2.85
C GLY A 192 -2.15 23.38 3.21
N THR A 193 -2.30 23.08 4.51
CA THR A 193 -3.14 21.98 5.01
C THR A 193 -4.61 22.17 4.61
N GLU A 194 -5.11 23.40 4.64
CA GLU A 194 -6.47 23.74 4.18
C GLU A 194 -6.68 23.46 2.69
N SER A 195 -5.77 23.93 1.84
CA SER A 195 -5.85 23.72 0.39
C SER A 195 -5.75 22.24 0.01
N ALA A 196 -4.87 21.50 0.69
CA ALA A 196 -4.74 20.05 0.53
C ALA A 196 -6.00 19.31 1.02
N THR A 197 -6.60 19.74 2.14
CA THR A 197 -7.84 19.16 2.65
C THR A 197 -9.00 19.34 1.66
N LYS A 198 -9.18 20.53 1.11
CA LYS A 198 -10.21 20.81 0.09
C LYS A 198 -10.02 19.96 -1.16
N THR A 199 -8.77 19.83 -1.62
CA THR A 199 -8.42 18.99 -2.76
C THR A 199 -8.73 17.51 -2.49
N TRP A 200 -8.35 17.03 -1.30
CA TRP A 200 -8.62 15.68 -0.87
C TRP A 200 -10.13 15.41 -0.76
N GLN A 201 -10.91 16.32 -0.17
CA GLN A 201 -12.36 16.20 -0.05
C GLN A 201 -13.03 16.13 -1.43
N LYS A 202 -12.67 17.03 -2.36
CA LYS A 202 -13.19 17.02 -3.73
C LYS A 202 -12.91 15.69 -4.43
N LYS A 203 -11.70 15.16 -4.26
CA LYS A 203 -11.29 13.86 -4.84
C LYS A 203 -12.11 12.68 -4.28
N HIS A 204 -12.58 12.77 -3.05
CA HIS A 204 -13.35 11.71 -2.38
C HIS A 204 -14.88 11.97 -2.41
N GLY A 205 -15.36 12.88 -3.26
CA GLY A 205 -16.79 13.16 -3.42
C GLY A 205 -17.43 13.84 -2.20
N LEU A 206 -16.62 14.50 -1.37
CA LEU A 206 -17.08 15.26 -0.21
C LEU A 206 -17.16 16.76 -0.53
N ALA A 207 -17.91 17.50 0.29
CA ALA A 207 -17.88 18.96 0.26
C ALA A 207 -16.44 19.46 0.53
N ALA A 208 -15.89 20.25 -0.39
CA ALA A 208 -14.53 20.79 -0.31
C ALA A 208 -14.47 22.06 0.55
N ASP A 209 -14.93 21.96 1.79
CA ASP A 209 -15.03 23.07 2.74
C ASP A 209 -13.72 23.33 3.53
N GLY A 210 -12.75 22.41 3.47
CA GLY A 210 -11.50 22.48 4.23
C GLY A 210 -11.66 22.16 5.71
N ILE A 211 -12.79 21.56 6.08
CA ILE A 211 -13.17 21.22 7.44
C ILE A 211 -13.16 19.70 7.61
N VAL A 212 -12.38 19.22 8.58
CA VAL A 212 -12.27 17.79 8.85
C VAL A 212 -13.23 17.41 9.96
N GLY A 213 -14.47 17.16 9.56
CA GLY A 213 -15.51 16.61 10.43
C GLY A 213 -15.56 15.07 10.38
N LYS A 214 -16.60 14.51 11.02
CA LYS A 214 -16.86 13.07 11.12
C LYS A 214 -16.75 12.33 9.77
N VAL A 215 -17.29 12.90 8.69
CA VAL A 215 -17.27 12.25 7.37
C VAL A 215 -15.85 12.22 6.78
N SER A 216 -15.13 13.35 6.83
CA SER A 216 -13.74 13.43 6.38
C SER A 216 -12.84 12.46 7.16
N TRP A 217 -13.01 12.36 8.48
CA TRP A 217 -12.29 11.40 9.32
C TRP A 217 -12.60 9.96 8.95
N ASN A 218 -13.89 9.61 8.82
CA ASN A 218 -14.30 8.26 8.45
C ASN A 218 -13.74 7.82 7.10
N VAL A 219 -13.76 8.70 6.10
CA VAL A 219 -13.22 8.40 4.76
C VAL A 219 -11.69 8.37 4.80
N GLY A 220 -11.05 9.30 5.51
CA GLY A 220 -9.60 9.40 5.63
C GLY A 220 -8.95 8.22 6.35
N LEU A 221 -9.51 7.80 7.47
CA LEU A 221 -9.00 6.67 8.26
C LEU A 221 -9.19 5.32 7.55
N ARG A 222 -10.20 5.20 6.70
CA ARG A 222 -10.40 4.03 5.82
C ARG A 222 -9.48 4.02 4.60
N SER A 223 -8.81 5.15 4.33
CA SER A 223 -7.88 5.33 3.21
C SER A 223 -6.41 5.21 3.62
N LEU A 224 -6.14 4.91 4.90
CA LEU A 224 -4.83 4.52 5.45
C LEU A 224 -4.61 3.01 5.30
#